data_AF-A0AAV4ID05-F1
#
_entry.id   AF-A0AAV4ID05-F1
#
_cell.length_a   1.000
_cell.length_b   1.000
_cell.length_c   1.000
_cell.angle_alpha   90.00
_cell.angle_beta   90.00
_cell.angle_gamma   90.00
#
_symmetry.space_group_name_H-M   'P 1'
#
loop_
_entity.id
_entity.type
_entity.pdbx_description
1 polymer ?
#
loop_
_entity_poly.entity_id
_entity_poly.type
_entity_poly.pdbx_seq_one_letter_code
_entity_poly.pdbx_strand_id
1 'polypeptide(L)'
;MEELEGALKVMQNGRSPGPDNITNEMLAHLGFKAKRKILSLFNTSWKTGLVPSNWKKAILIPILKVGKPKNKGNSYRPISLTSCMCKLMERMINKRLVWYLEKHNILMDEQADDLALICSEDSCGTAQVRLQECLTLLEQWTDDWTMTVNAAKNTYSIFSLSTKIPNLRLRINNSLLEKENYPKYLGVTFDPRLTWCKQIETVQKNAVRRTLLLKKLTRTSWGADMKLLKKTYVGYVRPVMEYGIAAWRTASKTNFQKIERVQNHSLRIMTGGIKSTPINIMESITGLESLEDRRKKKIV
;
A
#
# COMPACT_ATOMS: atom_id res chain seq x y z
N MET A 1 25.24 -16.00 -9.39
CA MET A 1 24.60 -16.09 -10.71
C MET A 1 23.12 -16.41 -10.55
N GLU A 2 22.78 -17.41 -9.76
CA GLU A 2 21.39 -17.79 -9.46
C GLU A 2 20.49 -16.63 -9.00
N GLU A 3 20.96 -15.78 -8.07
CA GLU A 3 20.18 -14.61 -7.64
C GLU A 3 19.81 -13.65 -8.79
N LEU A 4 20.74 -13.43 -9.73
CA LEU A 4 20.53 -12.55 -10.88
C LEU A 4 19.50 -13.16 -11.83
N GLU A 5 19.57 -14.47 -12.07
CA GLU A 5 18.57 -15.18 -12.89
C GLU A 5 17.21 -15.21 -12.23
N GLY A 6 17.14 -15.44 -10.92
CA GLY A 6 15.91 -15.35 -10.14
C GLY A 6 15.28 -13.97 -10.24
N ALA A 7 16.07 -12.91 -10.11
CA ALA A 7 15.57 -11.53 -10.20
C ALA A 7 15.07 -11.16 -11.61
N LEU A 8 15.75 -11.65 -12.66
CA LEU A 8 15.36 -11.47 -14.07
C LEU A 8 14.02 -12.16 -14.38
N LYS A 9 13.78 -13.38 -13.89
CA LYS A 9 12.53 -14.13 -14.13
C LYS A 9 11.27 -13.40 -13.65
N VAL A 10 11.39 -12.58 -12.61
CA VAL A 10 10.28 -11.84 -12.00
C VAL A 10 10.10 -10.46 -12.65
N MET A 11 10.96 -10.04 -13.59
CA MET A 11 10.77 -8.77 -14.30
C MET A 11 9.55 -8.83 -15.20
N GLN A 12 8.71 -7.80 -15.11
CA GLN A 12 7.52 -7.69 -15.95
C GLN A 12 7.88 -7.07 -17.30
N ASN A 13 7.40 -7.68 -18.38
CA ASN A 13 7.56 -7.14 -19.73
C ASN A 13 6.61 -5.95 -19.98
N GLY A 14 6.89 -5.16 -21.01
CA GLY A 14 6.09 -4.00 -21.43
C GLY A 14 6.24 -2.77 -20.52
N ARG A 15 7.29 -2.74 -19.68
CA ARG A 15 7.60 -1.60 -18.81
C ARG A 15 8.47 -0.58 -19.54
N SER A 16 8.16 0.70 -19.41
CA SER A 16 8.94 1.79 -20.02
C SER A 16 10.35 1.86 -19.45
N PRO A 17 11.39 2.00 -20.29
CA PRO A 17 12.78 2.10 -19.84
C PRO A 17 13.09 3.45 -19.20
N GLY A 18 14.24 3.54 -18.53
CA GLY A 18 14.81 4.80 -18.05
C GLY A 18 15.54 5.57 -19.16
N PRO A 19 16.31 6.62 -18.81
CA PRO A 19 17.07 7.43 -19.76
C PRO A 19 18.10 6.65 -20.61
N ASP A 20 18.48 5.44 -20.18
CA ASP A 20 19.42 4.57 -20.87
C ASP A 20 18.79 3.68 -21.95
N ASN A 21 17.46 3.73 -22.11
CA ASN A 21 16.67 2.96 -23.08
C ASN A 21 16.84 1.42 -22.97
N ILE A 22 17.39 0.92 -21.86
CA ILE A 22 17.52 -0.52 -21.61
C ILE A 22 16.19 -1.03 -21.07
N THR A 23 15.58 -1.99 -21.77
CA THR A 23 14.31 -2.59 -21.36
C THR A 23 14.49 -3.89 -20.56
N ASN A 24 13.43 -4.35 -19.90
CA ASN A 24 13.46 -5.61 -19.15
C ASN A 24 13.67 -6.82 -20.08
N GLU A 25 13.09 -6.77 -21.28
CA GLU A 25 13.21 -7.80 -22.30
C GLU A 25 14.64 -7.94 -22.79
N MET A 26 15.34 -6.81 -23.00
CA MET A 26 16.75 -6.83 -23.37
C MET A 26 17.57 -7.59 -22.33
N LEU A 27 17.35 -7.31 -21.04
CA LEU A 27 18.05 -7.97 -19.93
C LEU A 27 17.71 -9.47 -19.82
N ALA A 28 16.45 -9.83 -20.02
CA ALA A 28 15.99 -11.22 -19.95
C ALA A 28 16.64 -12.10 -21.03
N HIS A 29 16.82 -11.57 -22.25
CA HIS A 29 17.38 -12.29 -23.39
C HIS A 29 18.91 -12.26 -23.48
N LEU A 30 19.60 -11.67 -22.49
CA LEU A 30 21.06 -11.66 -22.48
C LEU A 30 21.64 -13.07 -22.42
N GLY A 31 22.68 -13.30 -23.22
CA GLY A 31 23.51 -14.50 -23.12
C GLY A 31 24.33 -14.54 -21.82
N PHE A 32 24.82 -15.71 -21.47
CA PHE A 32 25.58 -15.97 -20.24
C PHE A 32 26.79 -15.01 -20.04
N LYS A 33 27.55 -14.73 -21.11
CA LYS A 33 28.70 -13.81 -21.05
C LYS A 33 28.29 -12.39 -20.65
N ALA A 34 27.20 -11.87 -21.20
CA ALA A 34 26.69 -10.55 -20.87
C ALA A 34 26.13 -10.50 -19.44
N LYS A 35 25.38 -11.54 -19.02
CA LYS A 35 24.91 -11.68 -17.64
C LYS A 35 26.05 -11.70 -16.62
N ARG A 36 27.17 -12.37 -16.92
CA ARG A 36 28.38 -12.34 -16.08
C ARG A 36 28.97 -10.94 -15.95
N LYS A 37 28.97 -10.14 -17.03
CA LYS A 37 29.44 -8.75 -16.98
C LYS A 37 28.53 -7.87 -16.15
N ILE A 38 27.21 -8.02 -16.26
CA ILE A 38 26.25 -7.33 -15.39
C ILE A 38 26.47 -7.71 -13.92
N LEU A 39 26.63 -9.00 -13.63
CA LEU A 39 26.91 -9.46 -12.26
C LEU A 39 28.20 -8.86 -11.72
N SER A 40 29.26 -8.79 -12.54
CA SER A 40 30.51 -8.12 -12.16
C SER A 40 30.28 -6.64 -11.85
N LEU A 41 29.49 -5.94 -12.67
CA LEU A 41 29.14 -4.54 -12.44
C LEU A 41 28.39 -4.35 -11.11
N PHE A 42 27.38 -5.17 -10.85
CA PHE A 42 26.63 -5.12 -9.58
C PHE A 42 27.52 -5.40 -8.38
N ASN A 43 28.39 -6.41 -8.45
CA ASN A 43 29.35 -6.70 -7.39
C ASN A 43 30.32 -5.54 -7.14
N THR A 44 30.81 -4.88 -8.19
CA THR A 44 31.64 -3.67 -8.05
C THR A 44 30.86 -2.54 -7.39
N SER A 45 29.61 -2.33 -7.78
CA SER A 45 28.76 -1.31 -7.16
C SER A 45 28.47 -1.60 -5.69
N TRP A 46 28.26 -2.85 -5.31
CA TRP A 46 28.10 -3.24 -3.89
C TRP A 46 29.37 -3.00 -3.08
N LYS A 47 30.55 -3.36 -3.62
CA LYS A 47 31.82 -3.19 -2.89
C LYS A 47 32.23 -1.74 -2.71
N THR A 48 31.88 -0.88 -3.67
CA THR A 48 32.32 0.52 -3.69
C THR A 48 31.27 1.49 -3.15
N GLY A 49 30.01 1.06 -3.02
CA GLY A 49 28.88 1.96 -2.77
C GLY A 49 28.58 2.91 -3.94
N LEU A 50 29.18 2.69 -5.11
CA LEU A 50 29.05 3.55 -6.28
C LEU A 50 28.28 2.85 -7.40
N VAL A 51 27.19 3.48 -7.84
CA VAL A 51 26.45 3.08 -9.04
C VAL A 51 26.82 3.96 -10.24
N PRO A 52 26.70 3.46 -11.48
CA PRO A 52 26.86 4.25 -12.69
C PRO A 52 26.07 5.57 -12.64
N SER A 53 26.69 6.66 -13.08
CA SER A 53 26.08 8.01 -13.03
C SER A 53 24.74 8.10 -13.78
N ASN A 54 24.59 7.31 -14.85
CA ASN A 54 23.33 7.24 -15.60
C ASN A 54 22.19 6.58 -14.82
N TRP A 55 22.46 5.71 -13.84
CA TRP A 55 21.41 5.13 -12.99
C TRP A 55 20.87 6.13 -11.96
N LYS A 56 21.63 7.19 -11.67
CA LYS A 56 21.18 8.29 -10.81
C LYS A 56 20.25 9.29 -11.54
N LYS A 57 20.04 9.11 -12.85
CA LYS A 57 19.14 9.94 -13.67
C LYS A 57 17.80 9.22 -13.86
N ALA A 58 16.73 10.00 -13.95
CA ALA A 58 15.39 9.48 -14.21
C ALA A 58 14.59 10.44 -15.10
N ILE A 59 13.69 9.90 -15.93
CA ILE A 59 12.68 10.70 -16.62
C ILE A 59 11.51 10.90 -15.66
N LEU A 60 11.18 12.16 -15.36
CA LEU A 60 10.11 12.52 -14.44
C LEU A 60 8.81 12.83 -15.20
N ILE A 61 7.78 12.02 -14.96
CA ILE A 61 6.45 12.18 -15.53
C ILE A 61 5.49 12.59 -14.41
N PRO A 62 5.09 13.86 -14.31
CA PRO A 62 4.19 14.33 -13.25
C PRO A 62 2.72 13.97 -13.58
N ILE A 63 2.07 13.23 -12.69
CA ILE A 63 0.62 12.94 -12.78
C ILE A 63 -0.14 13.74 -11.74
N LEU A 64 -1.08 14.59 -12.19
CA LEU A 64 -1.90 15.40 -11.30
C LEU A 64 -2.79 14.50 -10.40
N LYS A 65 -2.74 14.71 -9.09
CA LYS A 65 -3.64 14.08 -8.12
C LYS A 65 -5.06 14.62 -8.37
N VAL A 66 -6.02 13.71 -8.47
CA VAL A 66 -7.43 14.03 -8.70
C VAL A 66 -7.93 15.07 -7.69
N GLY A 67 -8.49 16.18 -8.18
CA GLY A 67 -9.09 17.25 -7.36
C GLY A 67 -8.09 18.15 -6.63
N LYS A 68 -6.79 18.10 -6.95
CA LYS A 68 -5.77 19.00 -6.41
C LYS A 68 -5.47 20.15 -7.38
N PRO A 69 -5.08 21.34 -6.88
CA PRO A 69 -4.87 22.53 -7.71
C PRO A 69 -3.63 22.40 -8.59
N LYS A 70 -3.73 22.76 -9.88
CA LYS A 70 -2.66 22.56 -10.88
C LYS A 70 -1.40 23.40 -10.63
N ASN A 71 -1.51 24.48 -9.86
CA ASN A 71 -0.44 25.44 -9.61
C ASN A 71 0.46 25.09 -8.41
N LYS A 72 0.22 23.98 -7.70
CA LYS A 72 1.06 23.54 -6.58
C LYS A 72 1.84 22.29 -6.96
N GLY A 73 3.16 22.29 -6.75
CA GLY A 73 4.02 21.13 -7.05
C GLY A 73 3.60 19.85 -6.30
N ASN A 74 3.18 19.98 -5.04
CA ASN A 74 2.69 18.85 -4.22
C ASN A 74 1.38 18.21 -4.71
N SER A 75 0.71 18.83 -5.69
CA SER A 75 -0.47 18.29 -6.36
C SER A 75 -0.15 17.18 -7.34
N TYR A 76 1.11 17.00 -7.74
CA TYR A 76 1.50 15.96 -8.70
C TYR A 76 2.12 14.75 -7.97
N ARG A 77 1.97 13.57 -8.57
CA ARG A 77 2.75 12.37 -8.27
C ARG A 77 3.89 12.32 -9.28
N PRO A 78 5.16 12.42 -8.87
CA PRO A 78 6.25 12.18 -9.79
C PRO A 78 6.33 10.68 -10.08
N ILE A 79 6.15 10.26 -11.33
CA ILE A 79 6.57 8.93 -11.79
C ILE A 79 8.00 9.08 -12.32
N SER A 80 8.94 8.41 -11.70
CA SER A 80 10.33 8.39 -12.14
C SER A 80 10.60 7.11 -12.93
N LEU A 81 10.90 7.25 -14.22
CA LEU A 81 11.42 6.14 -15.02
C LEU A 81 12.93 6.05 -14.79
N THR A 82 13.34 5.16 -13.89
CA THR A 82 14.74 4.83 -13.60
C THR A 82 15.22 3.66 -14.46
N SER A 83 16.55 3.52 -14.59
CA SER A 83 17.20 2.43 -15.32
C SER A 83 16.67 1.05 -14.89
N CYS A 84 16.39 0.19 -15.87
CA CYS A 84 15.99 -1.19 -15.60
C CYS A 84 17.12 -2.01 -14.96
N MET A 85 18.38 -1.68 -15.21
CA MET A 85 19.52 -2.30 -14.54
C MET A 85 19.56 -1.94 -13.05
N CYS A 86 19.27 -0.66 -12.72
CA CYS A 86 19.16 -0.21 -11.33
C CYS A 86 18.06 -0.95 -10.59
N LYS A 87 16.86 -1.04 -11.19
CA LYS A 87 15.72 -1.78 -10.62
C LYS A 87 16.02 -3.28 -10.43
N LEU A 88 16.78 -3.88 -11.35
CA LEU A 88 17.20 -5.26 -11.23
C LEU A 88 18.14 -5.46 -10.03
N MET A 89 19.10 -4.55 -9.83
CA MET A 89 19.99 -4.56 -8.68
C MET A 89 19.22 -4.33 -7.37
N GLU A 90 18.32 -3.33 -7.32
CA GLU A 90 17.43 -3.06 -6.18
C GLU A 90 16.64 -4.31 -5.78
N ARG A 91 16.12 -5.06 -6.74
CA ARG A 91 15.40 -6.31 -6.48
C ARG A 91 16.27 -7.38 -5.86
N MET A 92 17.50 -7.55 -6.35
CA MET A 92 18.45 -8.50 -5.76
C MET A 92 18.77 -8.12 -4.31
N ILE A 93 18.99 -6.83 -4.06
CA ILE A 93 19.22 -6.29 -2.70
C ILE A 93 18.01 -6.53 -1.81
N ASN A 94 16.80 -6.21 -2.26
CA ASN A 94 15.57 -6.42 -1.49
C ASN A 94 15.39 -7.91 -1.13
N LYS A 95 15.63 -8.82 -2.08
CA LYS A 95 15.56 -10.27 -1.81
C LYS A 95 16.57 -10.70 -0.72
N ARG A 96 17.78 -10.14 -0.72
CA ARG A 96 18.79 -10.40 0.32
C ARG A 96 18.38 -9.83 1.67
N LEU A 97 17.82 -8.62 1.68
CA LEU A 97 17.33 -7.96 2.89
C LEU A 97 16.22 -8.80 3.53
N VAL A 98 15.21 -9.19 2.75
CA VAL A 98 14.10 -10.01 3.24
C VAL A 98 14.62 -11.32 3.84
N TRP A 99 15.48 -12.05 3.12
CA TRP A 99 16.08 -13.28 3.64
C TRP A 99 16.87 -13.06 4.94
N TYR A 100 17.64 -11.97 5.03
CA TYR A 100 18.38 -11.64 6.24
C TYR A 100 17.44 -11.40 7.42
N LEU A 101 16.42 -10.57 7.23
CA LEU A 101 15.50 -10.24 8.32
C LEU A 101 14.62 -11.44 8.73
N GLU A 102 14.21 -12.30 7.80
CA GLU A 102 13.53 -13.57 8.08
C GLU A 102 14.42 -14.50 8.92
N LYS A 103 15.68 -14.68 8.52
CA LYS A 103 16.65 -15.53 9.24
C LYS A 103 16.86 -15.08 10.70
N HIS A 104 16.76 -13.77 10.95
CA HIS A 104 16.92 -13.19 12.28
C HIS A 104 15.60 -13.06 13.06
N ASN A 105 14.48 -13.61 12.56
CA ASN A 105 13.14 -13.52 13.14
C ASN A 105 12.67 -12.07 13.38
N ILE A 106 13.12 -11.14 12.52
CA ILE A 106 12.78 -9.71 12.59
C ILE A 106 11.48 -9.42 11.82
N LEU A 107 11.14 -10.26 10.83
CA LEU A 107 9.94 -10.13 10.01
C LEU A 107 8.86 -11.13 10.37
N MET A 108 7.60 -10.72 10.21
CA MET A 108 6.48 -11.63 10.01
C MET A 108 6.38 -12.02 8.52
N ASP A 109 5.86 -13.22 8.28
CA ASP A 109 5.89 -13.97 7.01
C ASP A 109 5.28 -13.26 5.78
N GLU A 110 4.55 -12.15 5.93
CA GLU A 110 3.95 -11.41 4.81
C GLU A 110 4.29 -9.91 4.80
N GLN A 111 5.33 -9.53 4.05
CA GLN A 111 5.62 -8.14 3.71
C GLN A 111 5.38 -7.82 2.23
N ALA A 112 5.14 -6.53 1.98
CA ALA A 112 4.98 -5.96 0.65
C ALA A 112 6.18 -5.04 0.34
N ASP A 113 5.98 -3.99 -0.47
CA ASP A 113 7.07 -3.08 -0.89
C ASP A 113 7.66 -2.23 0.26
N ASP A 114 6.92 -2.05 1.36
CA ASP A 114 7.34 -1.29 2.55
C ASP A 114 7.72 -2.23 3.71
N LEU A 115 8.90 -2.01 4.30
CA LEU A 115 9.37 -2.74 5.48
C LEU A 115 8.62 -2.27 6.74
N ALA A 116 7.96 -3.19 7.45
CA ALA A 116 7.29 -2.93 8.72
C ALA A 116 7.79 -3.87 9.82
N LEU A 117 8.45 -3.32 10.84
CA LEU A 117 8.87 -4.07 12.03
C LEU A 117 7.72 -4.13 13.03
N ILE A 118 7.34 -5.32 13.46
CA ILE A 118 6.19 -5.54 14.35
C ILE A 118 6.62 -6.41 15.53
N CYS A 119 6.26 -6.00 16.74
CA CYS A 119 6.40 -6.82 17.95
C CYS A 119 5.11 -6.78 18.78
N SER A 120 4.84 -7.84 19.53
CA SER A 120 3.75 -7.90 20.51
C SER A 120 4.31 -8.31 21.86
N GLU A 121 4.12 -7.46 22.87
CA GLU A 121 4.67 -7.62 24.21
C GLU A 121 3.69 -7.10 25.26
N ASP A 122 3.75 -7.66 26.47
CA ASP A 122 2.92 -7.21 27.60
C ASP A 122 3.40 -5.88 28.21
N SER A 123 4.68 -5.54 28.01
CA SER A 123 5.31 -4.33 28.54
C SER A 123 5.91 -3.48 27.42
N CYS A 124 5.65 -2.16 27.49
CA CYS A 124 6.25 -1.19 26.58
C CYS A 124 7.79 -1.17 26.67
N GLY A 125 8.36 -1.48 27.85
CA GLY A 125 9.81 -1.58 28.02
C GLY A 125 10.39 -2.71 27.19
N THR A 126 9.79 -3.91 27.27
CA THR A 126 10.21 -5.07 26.47
C THR A 126 10.03 -4.82 24.98
N ALA A 127 8.90 -4.23 24.58
CA ALA A 127 8.65 -3.85 23.19
C ALA A 127 9.74 -2.89 22.66
N GLN A 128 10.13 -1.89 23.47
CA GLN A 128 11.18 -0.96 23.08
C GLN A 128 12.52 -1.66 22.87
N VAL A 129 12.92 -2.55 23.79
CA VAL A 129 14.19 -3.28 23.68
C VAL A 129 14.20 -4.12 22.40
N ARG A 130 13.17 -4.95 22.18
CA ARG A 130 13.09 -5.80 20.99
C ARG A 130 13.05 -5.03 19.68
N LEU A 131 12.27 -3.95 19.61
CA LEU A 131 12.24 -3.10 18.41
C LEU A 131 13.58 -2.42 18.19
N GLN A 132 14.26 -1.96 19.24
CA GLN A 132 15.58 -1.35 19.10
C GLN A 132 16.62 -2.36 18.63
N GLU A 133 16.60 -3.61 19.12
CA GLU A 133 17.46 -4.69 18.62
C GLU A 133 17.24 -4.94 17.13
N CYS A 134 15.98 -4.99 16.69
CA CYS A 134 15.64 -5.13 15.27
C CYS A 134 16.14 -3.95 14.43
N LEU A 135 16.00 -2.72 14.94
CA LEU A 135 16.52 -1.52 14.28
C LEU A 135 18.04 -1.55 14.18
N THR A 136 18.75 -1.95 15.24
CA THR A 136 20.22 -2.08 15.23
C THR A 136 20.70 -3.12 14.22
N LEU A 137 20.01 -4.28 14.12
CA LEU A 137 20.34 -5.30 13.12
C LEU A 137 20.09 -4.81 11.69
N LEU A 138 19.03 -4.01 11.49
CA LEU A 138 18.75 -3.38 10.21
C LEU A 138 19.82 -2.33 9.86
N GLU A 139 20.25 -1.50 10.82
CA GLU A 139 21.31 -0.50 10.65
C GLU A 139 22.63 -1.16 10.22
N GLN A 140 23.05 -2.19 10.95
CA GLN A 140 24.25 -2.96 10.64
C GLN A 140 24.21 -3.52 9.21
N TRP A 141 23.07 -4.11 8.84
CA TRP A 141 22.89 -4.60 7.48
C TRP A 141 22.95 -3.45 6.46
N THR A 142 22.28 -2.33 6.71
CA THR A 142 22.31 -1.22 5.74
C THR A 142 23.70 -0.62 5.59
N ASP A 143 24.49 -0.58 6.66
CA ASP A 143 25.88 -0.13 6.61
C ASP A 143 26.76 -1.10 5.80
N ASP A 144 26.66 -2.40 6.05
CA ASP A 144 27.38 -3.45 5.30
C ASP A 144 27.08 -3.38 3.80
N TRP A 145 25.85 -3.02 3.44
CA TRP A 145 25.39 -2.93 2.06
C TRP A 145 25.47 -1.52 1.47
N THR A 146 26.12 -0.57 2.15
CA THR A 146 26.31 0.83 1.73
C THR A 146 25.00 1.56 1.41
N MET A 147 23.93 1.20 2.10
CA MET A 147 22.59 1.77 1.95
C MET A 147 22.34 2.82 3.03
N THR A 148 21.69 3.93 2.66
CA THR A 148 21.33 4.98 3.61
C THR A 148 19.83 4.91 3.94
N VAL A 149 19.51 4.75 5.22
CA VAL A 149 18.12 4.84 5.70
C VAL A 149 17.74 6.29 5.96
N ASN A 150 16.62 6.73 5.40
CA ASN A 150 16.07 8.07 5.64
C ASN A 150 15.28 8.09 6.95
N ALA A 151 15.94 8.44 8.06
CA ALA A 151 15.33 8.46 9.39
C ALA A 151 14.07 9.33 9.47
N ALA A 152 14.01 10.47 8.78
CA ALA A 152 12.88 11.39 8.83
C ALA A 152 11.60 10.85 8.19
N LYS A 153 11.68 9.77 7.39
CA LYS A 153 10.52 9.09 6.82
C LYS A 153 10.01 7.94 7.68
N ASN A 154 10.78 7.52 8.68
CA ASN A 154 10.42 6.40 9.54
C ASN A 154 9.71 6.92 10.79
N THR A 155 8.63 6.26 11.15
CA THR A 155 7.86 6.54 12.35
C THR A 155 7.57 5.23 13.06
N TYR A 156 7.14 5.31 14.32
CA TYR A 156 6.62 4.16 15.04
C TYR A 156 5.20 4.42 15.51
N SER A 157 4.47 3.34 15.78
CA SER A 157 3.11 3.39 16.28
C SER A 157 2.92 2.34 17.37
N ILE A 158 2.06 2.64 18.35
CA ILE A 158 1.71 1.71 19.42
C ILE A 158 0.21 1.44 19.34
N PHE A 159 -0.15 0.16 19.38
CA PHE A 159 -1.53 -0.29 19.45
C PHE A 159 -1.78 -0.97 20.79
N SER A 160 -2.66 -0.42 21.62
CA SER A 160 -3.01 -1.01 22.91
C SER A 160 -4.34 -0.46 23.44
N LEU A 161 -5.04 -1.30 24.21
CA LEU A 161 -6.28 -0.94 24.90
C LEU A 161 -6.03 -0.09 26.16
N SER A 162 -4.79 -0.06 26.66
CA SER A 162 -4.42 0.75 27.84
C SER A 162 -4.52 2.24 27.52
N THR A 163 -4.96 3.02 28.50
CA THR A 163 -5.01 4.49 28.41
C THR A 163 -3.70 5.14 28.83
N LYS A 164 -2.82 4.41 29.53
CA LYS A 164 -1.56 4.90 30.09
C LYS A 164 -0.39 4.20 29.40
N ILE A 165 -0.13 4.59 28.15
CA ILE A 165 0.96 4.02 27.34
C ILE A 165 2.09 5.05 27.25
N PRO A 166 3.27 4.77 27.81
CA PRO A 166 4.43 5.64 27.65
C PRO A 166 4.90 5.65 26.18
N ASN A 167 5.47 6.77 25.75
CA ASN A 167 6.14 6.82 24.45
C ASN A 167 7.42 5.98 24.48
N LEU A 168 7.71 5.31 23.37
CA LEU A 168 8.95 4.58 23.19
C LEU A 168 10.07 5.52 22.75
N ARG A 169 11.29 5.20 23.15
CA ARG A 169 12.53 5.87 22.72
C ARG A 169 13.26 4.96 21.74
N LEU A 170 12.81 4.98 20.49
CA LEU A 170 13.41 4.22 19.39
C LEU A 170 14.29 5.13 18.53
N ARG A 171 15.48 4.66 18.16
CA ARG A 171 16.42 5.40 17.32
C ARG A 171 16.77 4.62 16.07
N ILE A 172 16.91 5.35 14.96
CA ILE A 172 17.52 4.86 13.72
C ILE A 172 18.52 5.91 13.19
N ASN A 173 19.73 5.52 12.81
CA ASN A 173 20.85 6.39 12.44
C ASN A 173 21.03 7.54 13.43
N ASN A 174 21.07 7.22 14.73
CA ASN A 174 21.10 8.16 15.86
C ASN A 174 19.93 9.16 15.97
N SER A 175 18.93 9.07 15.09
CA SER A 175 17.76 9.95 15.09
C SER A 175 16.60 9.30 15.85
N LEU A 176 15.96 10.05 16.75
CA LEU A 176 14.79 9.57 17.47
C LEU A 176 13.59 9.48 16.52
N LEU A 177 12.93 8.32 16.50
CA LEU A 177 11.73 8.11 15.70
C LEU A 177 10.54 8.88 16.29
N GLU A 178 9.75 9.50 15.43
CA GLU A 178 8.50 10.14 15.82
C GLU A 178 7.36 9.13 15.94
N LYS A 179 6.47 9.37 16.90
CA LYS A 179 5.26 8.58 17.08
C LYS A 179 4.17 9.04 16.12
N GLU A 180 3.68 8.13 15.28
CA GLU A 180 2.50 8.34 14.45
C GLU A 180 1.31 7.59 15.06
N ASN A 181 0.22 8.29 15.36
CA ASN A 181 -0.97 7.68 15.98
C ASN A 181 -1.92 7.06 14.95
N TYR A 182 -1.89 7.56 13.72
CA TYR A 182 -2.76 7.09 12.64
C TYR A 182 -1.94 6.63 11.43
N PRO A 183 -1.05 5.63 11.60
CA PRO A 183 -0.18 5.20 10.52
C PRO A 183 -1.03 4.63 9.39
N LYS A 184 -0.58 4.89 8.16
CA LYS A 184 -1.22 4.36 6.97
C LYS A 184 -0.31 3.33 6.34
N TYR A 185 -0.75 2.08 6.34
CA TYR A 185 -0.03 0.95 5.76
C TYR A 185 -0.91 0.26 4.73
N LEU A 186 -0.37 0.04 3.53
CA LEU A 186 -1.08 -0.57 2.38
C LEU A 186 -2.48 0.01 2.10
N GLY A 187 -2.64 1.32 2.32
CA GLY A 187 -3.92 2.00 2.09
C GLY A 187 -4.92 1.95 3.24
N VAL A 188 -4.61 1.23 4.32
CA VAL A 188 -5.42 1.13 5.55
C VAL A 188 -4.83 2.05 6.62
N THR A 189 -5.69 2.86 7.24
CA THR A 189 -5.32 3.71 8.38
C THR A 189 -5.62 2.97 9.68
N PHE A 190 -4.60 2.76 10.49
CA PHE A 190 -4.77 2.17 11.82
C PHE A 190 -5.05 3.29 12.83
N ASP A 191 -5.70 2.96 13.93
CA ASP A 191 -5.87 3.86 15.08
C ASP A 191 -5.31 3.19 16.34
N PRO A 192 -4.94 3.94 17.39
CA PRO A 192 -4.19 3.39 18.53
C PRO A 192 -4.89 2.25 19.28
N ARG A 193 -6.22 2.13 19.15
CA ARG A 193 -7.03 1.09 19.79
C ARG A 193 -7.62 0.09 18.80
N LEU A 194 -7.26 0.18 17.52
CA LEU A 194 -7.78 -0.66 16.44
C LEU A 194 -9.31 -0.72 16.40
N THR A 195 -9.96 0.43 16.64
CA THR A 195 -11.42 0.59 16.56
C THR A 195 -11.91 0.73 15.12
N TRP A 196 -10.99 1.05 14.21
CA TRP A 196 -11.15 1.31 12.79
C TRP A 196 -12.04 2.50 12.45
N CYS A 197 -12.34 3.36 13.42
CA CYS A 197 -13.24 4.49 13.22
C CYS A 197 -12.71 5.44 12.13
N LYS A 198 -11.43 5.81 12.20
CA LYS A 198 -10.78 6.73 11.25
C LYS A 198 -10.71 6.15 9.84
N GLN A 199 -10.43 4.84 9.74
CA GLN A 199 -10.43 4.11 8.46
C GLN A 199 -11.81 4.14 7.82
N ILE A 200 -12.83 3.76 8.59
CA ILE A 200 -14.22 3.69 8.12
C ILE A 200 -14.73 5.06 7.68
N GLU A 201 -14.40 6.13 8.40
CA GLU A 201 -14.76 7.50 7.99
C GLU A 201 -14.12 7.90 6.66
N THR A 202 -12.85 7.53 6.47
CA THR A 202 -12.12 7.80 5.22
C THR A 202 -12.73 7.01 4.07
N VAL A 203 -13.01 5.72 4.27
CA VAL A 203 -13.67 4.83 3.30
C VAL A 203 -15.05 5.37 2.94
N GLN A 204 -15.88 5.71 3.95
CA GLN A 204 -17.21 6.28 3.77
C GLN A 204 -17.14 7.56 2.93
N LYS A 205 -16.28 8.52 3.29
CA LYS A 205 -16.12 9.79 2.58
C LYS A 205 -15.74 9.57 1.11
N ASN A 206 -14.83 8.64 0.85
CA ASN A 206 -14.40 8.31 -0.50
C ASN A 206 -15.51 7.61 -1.30
N ALA A 207 -16.24 6.68 -0.69
CA ALA A 207 -17.35 5.97 -1.33
C ALA A 207 -18.52 6.92 -1.64
N VAL A 208 -18.91 7.80 -0.71
CA VAL A 208 -19.96 8.83 -0.92
C VAL A 208 -19.61 9.72 -2.12
N ARG A 209 -18.37 10.17 -2.25
CA ARG A 209 -17.94 10.95 -3.43
C ARG A 209 -18.14 10.17 -4.73
N ARG A 210 -17.87 8.87 -4.74
CA ARG A 210 -18.09 8.02 -5.93
C ARG A 210 -19.56 7.81 -6.26
N THR A 211 -20.46 7.86 -5.26
CA THR A 211 -21.92 7.81 -5.53
C THR A 211 -22.43 9.02 -6.33
N LEU A 212 -21.69 10.13 -6.38
CA LEU A 212 -22.06 11.29 -7.20
C LEU A 212 -22.08 10.94 -8.69
N LEU A 213 -21.23 10.01 -9.14
CA LEU A 213 -21.27 9.53 -10.52
C LEU A 213 -22.56 8.76 -10.79
N LEU A 214 -22.99 7.88 -9.87
CA LEU A 214 -24.28 7.20 -9.97
C LEU A 214 -25.41 8.22 -10.08
N LYS A 215 -25.45 9.25 -9.21
CA LYS A 215 -26.45 10.32 -9.28
C LYS A 215 -26.46 11.08 -10.61
N LYS A 216 -25.29 11.27 -11.24
CA LYS A 216 -25.19 11.94 -12.54
C LYS A 216 -25.77 11.07 -13.66
N LEU A 217 -25.59 9.75 -13.58
CA LEU A 217 -26.13 8.79 -14.55
C LEU A 217 -27.66 8.61 -14.44
N THR A 218 -28.28 9.07 -13.35
CA THR A 218 -29.72 8.90 -13.08
C THR A 218 -30.56 10.18 -13.27
N ARG A 219 -30.08 11.23 -13.96
CA ARG A 219 -30.83 12.49 -14.18
C ARG A 219 -31.74 12.47 -15.44
N THR A 220 -32.55 13.53 -15.59
CA THR A 220 -34.03 13.58 -15.58
C THR A 220 -34.83 13.37 -16.87
N SER A 221 -34.28 12.82 -17.96
CA SER A 221 -35.09 12.54 -19.18
C SER A 221 -35.01 11.10 -19.65
N TRP A 222 -33.86 10.45 -19.45
CA TRP A 222 -33.63 9.03 -19.76
C TRP A 222 -32.45 8.58 -18.88
N GLY A 223 -32.75 8.08 -17.68
CA GLY A 223 -31.70 7.59 -16.77
C GLY A 223 -31.01 6.36 -17.37
N ALA A 224 -29.75 6.13 -16.96
CA ALA A 224 -29.05 4.90 -17.31
C ALA A 224 -29.84 3.67 -16.84
N ASP A 225 -29.84 2.61 -17.65
CA ASP A 225 -30.47 1.34 -17.28
C ASP A 225 -29.92 0.79 -15.95
N MET A 226 -30.77 0.12 -15.19
CA MET A 226 -30.45 -0.50 -13.90
C MET A 226 -29.21 -1.39 -13.99
N LYS A 227 -29.05 -2.13 -15.10
CA LYS A 227 -27.90 -3.01 -15.31
C LYS A 227 -26.59 -2.21 -15.40
N LEU A 228 -26.59 -1.06 -16.06
CA LEU A 228 -25.44 -0.16 -16.14
C LEU A 228 -25.14 0.49 -14.79
N LEU A 229 -26.17 0.94 -14.06
CA LEU A 229 -26.02 1.51 -12.74
C LEU A 229 -25.46 0.49 -11.74
N LYS A 230 -25.97 -0.74 -11.76
CA LYS A 230 -25.44 -1.87 -10.97
C LYS A 230 -23.98 -2.14 -11.31
N LYS A 231 -23.62 -2.25 -12.60
CA LYS A 231 -22.22 -2.44 -13.04
C LYS A 231 -21.33 -1.30 -12.52
N THR A 232 -21.80 -0.06 -12.61
CA THR A 232 -21.08 1.11 -12.11
C THR A 232 -20.89 1.04 -10.59
N TYR A 233 -21.91 0.68 -9.83
CA TYR A 233 -21.81 0.50 -8.38
C TYR A 233 -20.82 -0.61 -8.01
N VAL A 234 -20.94 -1.79 -8.62
CA VAL A 234 -20.07 -2.96 -8.39
C VAL A 234 -18.62 -2.64 -8.73
N GLY A 235 -18.36 -1.99 -9.86
CA GLY A 235 -17.00 -1.76 -10.37
C GLY A 235 -16.32 -0.49 -9.83
N TYR A 236 -17.09 0.50 -9.36
CA TYR A 236 -16.55 1.81 -8.99
C TYR A 236 -16.78 2.19 -7.52
N VAL A 237 -17.96 1.95 -6.97
CA VAL A 237 -18.30 2.40 -5.61
C VAL A 237 -17.91 1.34 -4.57
N ARG A 238 -18.40 0.10 -4.75
CA ARG A 238 -18.20 -1.01 -3.81
C ARG A 238 -16.74 -1.34 -3.50
N PRO A 239 -15.81 -1.35 -4.48
CA PRO A 239 -14.42 -1.73 -4.21
C PRO A 239 -13.76 -0.81 -3.18
N VAL A 240 -14.15 0.46 -3.11
CA VAL A 240 -13.65 1.39 -2.07
C VAL A 240 -14.09 0.97 -0.68
N MET A 241 -15.32 0.47 -0.56
CA MET A 241 -15.90 0.05 0.72
C MET A 241 -15.39 -1.31 1.18
N GLU A 242 -14.89 -2.14 0.27
CA GLU A 242 -14.43 -3.49 0.58
C GLU A 242 -12.90 -3.62 0.62
N TYR A 243 -12.15 -2.59 0.20
CA TYR A 243 -10.70 -2.63 0.19
C TYR A 243 -10.11 -2.74 1.60
N GLY A 244 -9.17 -3.68 1.78
CA GLY A 244 -8.47 -3.91 3.05
C GLY A 244 -9.37 -4.46 4.17
N ILE A 245 -10.58 -4.95 3.86
CA ILE A 245 -11.56 -5.36 4.87
C ILE A 245 -11.05 -6.43 5.83
N ALA A 246 -10.12 -7.28 5.39
CA ALA A 246 -9.49 -8.30 6.24
C ALA A 246 -8.87 -7.69 7.50
N ALA A 247 -8.28 -6.49 7.40
CA ALA A 247 -7.69 -5.78 8.53
C ALA A 247 -8.76 -5.21 9.48
N TRP A 248 -9.76 -4.50 8.93
CA TRP A 248 -10.72 -3.72 9.72
C TRP A 248 -12.09 -4.40 9.90
N ARG A 249 -12.16 -5.73 9.72
CA ARG A 249 -13.37 -6.54 9.92
C ARG A 249 -13.86 -6.57 11.38
N THR A 250 -12.96 -6.30 12.33
CA THR A 250 -13.25 -6.32 13.77
C THR A 250 -13.90 -5.03 14.28
N ALA A 251 -14.17 -4.07 13.40
CA ALA A 251 -14.86 -2.84 13.77
C ALA A 251 -16.26 -3.11 14.36
N SER A 252 -16.74 -2.20 15.19
CA SER A 252 -18.07 -2.32 15.79
C SER A 252 -19.18 -2.26 14.73
N LYS A 253 -20.33 -2.88 15.03
CA LYS A 253 -21.53 -2.79 14.19
C LYS A 253 -21.92 -1.32 13.91
N THR A 254 -21.85 -0.46 14.92
CA THR A 254 -22.13 0.98 14.80
C THR A 254 -21.20 1.67 13.80
N ASN A 255 -19.92 1.29 13.76
CA ASN A 255 -18.99 1.80 12.75
C ASN A 255 -19.34 1.26 11.35
N PHE A 256 -19.63 -0.03 11.21
CA PHE A 256 -20.05 -0.59 9.92
C PHE A 256 -21.33 0.03 9.35
N GLN A 257 -22.28 0.44 10.20
CA GLN A 257 -23.48 1.15 9.76
C GLN A 257 -23.15 2.42 8.95
N LYS A 258 -22.01 3.08 9.19
CA LYS A 258 -21.57 4.25 8.40
C LYS A 258 -21.38 3.88 6.93
N ILE A 259 -20.89 2.67 6.65
CA ILE A 259 -20.65 2.14 5.30
C ILE A 259 -21.93 1.53 4.72
N GLU A 260 -22.74 0.83 5.53
CA GLU A 260 -24.05 0.32 5.09
C GLU A 260 -24.94 1.42 4.54
N ARG A 261 -24.94 2.59 5.19
CA ARG A 261 -25.69 3.76 4.70
C ARG A 261 -25.28 4.18 3.30
N VAL A 262 -24.04 3.94 2.87
CA VAL A 262 -23.59 4.24 1.51
C VAL A 262 -24.13 3.22 0.50
N GLN A 263 -24.18 1.93 0.85
CA GLN A 263 -24.89 0.93 0.03
C GLN A 263 -26.38 1.26 -0.06
N ASN A 264 -27.04 1.52 1.06
CA ASN A 264 -28.46 1.86 1.11
C ASN A 264 -28.79 3.08 0.24
N HIS A 265 -27.95 4.10 0.32
CA HIS A 265 -28.08 5.30 -0.52
C HIS A 265 -27.85 4.98 -2.01
N SER A 266 -26.89 4.12 -2.33
CA SER A 266 -26.63 3.68 -3.70
C SER A 266 -27.79 2.85 -4.27
N LEU A 267 -28.36 1.93 -3.48
CA LEU A 267 -29.54 1.14 -3.85
C LEU A 267 -30.70 2.05 -4.22
N ARG A 268 -31.01 3.07 -3.41
CA ARG A 268 -32.07 4.05 -3.71
C ARG A 268 -31.82 4.83 -5.00
N ILE A 269 -30.56 5.21 -5.28
CA ILE A 269 -30.22 5.85 -6.55
C ILE A 269 -30.50 4.92 -7.72
N MET A 270 -30.11 3.65 -7.61
CA MET A 270 -30.26 2.68 -8.69
C MET A 270 -31.73 2.33 -8.93
N THR A 271 -32.50 2.10 -7.87
CA THR A 271 -33.90 1.67 -7.96
C THR A 271 -34.90 2.81 -8.13
N GLY A 272 -34.51 4.05 -7.86
CA GLY A 272 -35.46 5.15 -7.71
C GLY A 272 -36.32 5.04 -6.43
N GLY A 273 -35.99 4.13 -5.51
CA GLY A 273 -36.76 3.88 -4.30
C GLY A 273 -36.78 5.08 -3.35
N ILE A 274 -37.97 5.42 -2.85
CA ILE A 274 -38.17 6.45 -1.82
C ILE A 274 -37.53 6.04 -0.49
N LYS A 275 -37.36 6.98 0.46
CA LYS A 275 -36.64 6.73 1.72
C LYS A 275 -37.25 5.60 2.58
N SER A 276 -38.55 5.37 2.50
CA SER A 276 -39.25 4.31 3.25
C SER A 276 -39.14 2.93 2.62
N THR A 277 -38.68 2.80 1.37
CA THR A 277 -38.52 1.48 0.72
C THR A 277 -37.56 0.60 1.54
N PRO A 278 -37.96 -0.62 1.93
CA PRO A 278 -37.10 -1.55 2.65
C PRO A 278 -35.83 -1.91 1.86
N ILE A 279 -34.69 -2.02 2.56
CA ILE A 279 -33.38 -2.24 1.93
C ILE A 279 -33.30 -3.63 1.29
N ASN A 280 -33.76 -4.67 1.98
CA ASN A 280 -33.77 -6.05 1.51
C ASN A 280 -34.54 -6.22 0.19
N ILE A 281 -35.62 -5.45 -0.01
CA ILE A 281 -36.37 -5.45 -1.28
C ILE A 281 -35.53 -4.85 -2.40
N MET A 282 -34.85 -3.74 -2.17
CA MET A 282 -33.96 -3.14 -3.18
C MET A 282 -32.74 -4.02 -3.48
N GLU A 283 -32.21 -4.73 -2.48
CA GLU A 283 -31.18 -5.74 -2.65
C GLU A 283 -31.65 -6.87 -3.56
N SER A 284 -32.86 -7.38 -3.34
CA SER A 284 -33.49 -8.40 -4.20
C SER A 284 -33.69 -7.90 -5.64
N ILE A 285 -34.31 -6.72 -5.84
CA ILE A 285 -34.55 -6.12 -7.16
C ILE A 285 -33.24 -5.92 -7.93
N THR A 286 -32.20 -5.43 -7.25
CA THR A 286 -30.90 -5.20 -7.87
C THR A 286 -30.06 -6.46 -7.99
N GLY A 287 -30.45 -7.57 -7.34
CA GLY A 287 -29.64 -8.78 -7.18
C GLY A 287 -28.28 -8.47 -6.54
N LEU A 288 -28.27 -7.63 -5.51
CA LEU A 288 -27.09 -7.28 -4.72
C LEU A 288 -27.20 -7.84 -3.32
N GLU A 289 -26.12 -8.46 -2.85
CA GLU A 289 -26.00 -8.91 -1.47
C GLU A 289 -25.73 -7.73 -0.53
N SER A 290 -26.12 -7.87 0.74
CA SER A 290 -25.76 -6.92 1.79
C SER A 290 -24.23 -6.86 1.94
N LEU A 291 -23.68 -5.69 2.31
CA LEU A 291 -22.24 -5.63 2.58
C LEU A 291 -21.87 -6.50 3.79
N GLU A 292 -22.79 -6.70 4.73
CA GLU A 292 -22.57 -7.58 5.87
C GLU A 292 -22.32 -9.02 5.46
N ASP A 293 -23.18 -9.58 4.62
CA ASP A 293 -23.03 -10.96 4.14
C ASP A 293 -21.76 -11.11 3.30
N ARG A 294 -21.46 -10.10 2.50
CA ARG A 294 -20.21 -10.06 1.72
C ARG A 294 -18.97 -10.02 2.58
N ARG A 295 -19.00 -9.31 3.72
CA ARG A 295 -17.91 -9.33 4.70
C ARG A 295 -17.75 -10.71 5.32
N LYS A 296 -18.85 -11.36 5.71
CA LYS A 296 -18.85 -12.72 6.27
C LYS A 296 -18.28 -13.76 5.30
N LYS A 297 -18.51 -13.60 3.98
CA LYS A 297 -17.96 -14.49 2.95
C LYS A 297 -16.45 -14.32 2.70
N LYS A 298 -15.86 -13.19 3.13
CA LYS A 298 -14.42 -12.90 2.95
C LYS A 298 -13.56 -13.38 4.12
N ILE A 299 -14.07 -14.30 4.94
CA ILE A 299 -13.28 -15.00 5.94
C ILE A 299 -12.37 -15.96 5.17
N VAL A 300 -11.08 -15.65 5.14
CA VAL A 300 -10.01 -16.60 4.80
C VAL A 300 -9.73 -17.41 6.06
#